data_AF-A0A5M6D0L0-F1
#
_entry.id   AF-A0A5M6D0L0-F1
#
_cell.length_a   1.000
_cell.length_b   1.000
_cell.length_c   1.000
_cell.angle_alpha   90.00
_cell.angle_beta   90.00
_cell.angle_gamma   90.00
#
_symmetry.space_group_name_H-M   'P 1'
#
loop_
_entity.id
_entity.type
_entity.pdbx_description
1 polymer ?
#
loop_
_entity_poly.entity_id
_entity_poly.type
_entity_poly.pdbx_seq_one_letter_code
_entity_poly.pdbx_strand_id
1 'polypeptide(L)' 'MVLEDFLRLTQAERAEHVWHFGSFLNICEDIGNLYDMDGFYAEVVYNHNLNEIQEVRAFQSIEELDPYLNQIKLGQL' A
#
# COMPACT_ATOMS: atom_id res chain seq x y z
N MET A 1 2.96 -11.44 -9.11
CA MET A 1 4.39 -11.43 -8.67
C MET A 1 4.39 -11.81 -7.19
N VAL A 2 5.36 -12.57 -6.69
CA VAL A 2 5.43 -12.87 -5.23
C VAL A 2 6.19 -11.77 -4.49
N LEU A 3 5.96 -11.66 -3.18
CA LEU A 3 6.54 -10.60 -2.33
C LEU A 3 8.07 -10.49 -2.47
N GLU A 4 8.79 -11.61 -2.46
CA GLU A 4 10.26 -11.60 -2.54
C GLU A 4 10.79 -10.97 -3.84
N ASP A 5 10.13 -11.21 -4.98
CA ASP A 5 10.49 -10.62 -6.26
C ASP A 5 10.17 -9.12 -6.28
N PHE A 6 9.01 -8.74 -5.73
CA PHE A 6 8.59 -7.35 -5.62
C PHE A 6 9.57 -6.53 -4.76
N LEU A 7 10.06 -7.11 -3.66
CA LEU A 7 11.05 -6.47 -2.78
C LEU A 7 12.42 -6.27 -3.45
N ARG A 8 12.71 -6.93 -4.58
CA ARG A 8 13.95 -6.71 -5.35
C ARG A 8 13.85 -5.56 -6.35
N LEU A 9 12.63 -5.11 -6.65
CA LEU A 9 12.39 -3.98 -7.54
C LEU A 9 12.88 -2.67 -6.90
N THR A 10 13.31 -1.74 -7.74
CA THR A 10 13.52 -0.35 -7.37
C THR A 10 12.20 0.30 -6.95
N GLN A 11 12.28 1.43 -6.24
CA GLN A 11 11.08 2.16 -5.81
C GLN A 11 10.19 2.57 -6.98
N ALA A 12 10.77 3.01 -8.10
CA ALA A 12 10.02 3.41 -9.29
C ALA A 12 9.28 2.21 -9.90
N GLU A 13 9.95 1.07 -10.03
CA GLU A 13 9.35 -0.18 -10.53
C GLU A 13 8.25 -0.69 -9.58
N ARG A 14 8.44 -0.58 -8.26
CA ARG A 14 7.38 -0.94 -7.29
C ARG A 14 6.17 -0.05 -7.46
N ALA A 15 6.36 1.26 -7.56
CA ALA A 15 5.26 2.21 -7.75
C ALA A 15 4.50 1.95 -9.06
N GLU A 16 5.22 1.72 -10.16
CA GLU A 16 4.65 1.36 -11.46
C GLU A 16 3.89 0.03 -11.39
N HIS A 17 4.44 -0.97 -10.71
CA HIS A 17 3.79 -2.26 -10.55
C HIS A 17 2.52 -2.17 -9.69
N VAL A 18 2.52 -1.37 -8.61
CA VAL A 18 1.30 -1.12 -7.82
C VAL A 18 0.27 -0.38 -8.66
N TRP A 19 0.68 0.61 -9.45
CA TRP A 19 -0.22 1.35 -10.33
C TRP A 19 -0.91 0.47 -11.38
N HIS A 20 -0.18 -0.49 -11.97
CA HIS A 20 -0.71 -1.35 -13.02
C HIS A 20 -1.52 -2.55 -12.51
N PHE A 21 -1.14 -3.10 -11.36
CA PHE A 21 -1.66 -4.39 -10.91
C PHE A 21 -2.35 -4.35 -9.54
N GLY A 22 -2.18 -3.28 -8.77
CA GLY A 22 -2.75 -3.15 -7.43
C GLY A 22 -4.23 -2.82 -7.45
N SER A 23 -4.98 -3.47 -6.55
CA SER A 23 -6.37 -3.12 -6.28
C SER A 23 -6.43 -2.23 -5.04
N PHE A 24 -6.90 -0.99 -5.19
CA PHE A 24 -7.01 -0.05 -4.08
C PHE A 24 -7.95 -0.60 -2.99
N LEU A 25 -7.48 -0.59 -1.74
CA LEU A 25 -8.26 -1.03 -0.59
C LEU A 25 -8.70 0.13 0.28
N ASN A 26 -7.76 0.97 0.72
CA ASN A 26 -8.04 2.03 1.67
C ASN A 26 -6.97 3.13 1.66
N ILE A 27 -7.28 4.25 2.29
CA ILE A 27 -6.35 5.34 2.59
C ILE A 27 -6.24 5.50 4.11
N CYS A 28 -5.03 5.71 4.60
CA CYS A 28 -4.76 6.17 5.95
C CYS A 28 -4.01 7.48 5.85
N GLU A 29 -4.62 8.60 6.25
CA GLU A 29 -4.06 9.95 6.05
C GLU A 29 -2.65 10.12 6.63
N ASP A 30 -2.36 9.46 7.76
CA ASP A 30 -1.06 9.54 8.44
C ASP A 30 0.00 8.59 7.88
N ILE A 31 -0.38 7.66 6.98
CA ILE A 31 0.51 6.59 6.49
C ILE A 31 0.60 6.59 4.97
N GLY A 32 -0.51 6.37 4.28
CA GLY A 32 -0.53 6.28 2.82
C GLY A 32 -1.70 5.49 2.27
N ASN A 33 -1.58 5.09 1.00
CA ASN A 33 -2.59 4.33 0.27
C ASN A 33 -2.26 2.84 0.29
N LEU A 34 -3.24 2.01 0.61
CA LEU A 34 -3.10 0.56 0.68
C LEU A 34 -3.72 -0.11 -0.55
N TYR A 35 -3.00 -1.10 -1.09
CA TYR A 35 -3.39 -1.88 -2.24
C TYR A 35 -3.24 -3.38 -1.97
N ASP A 36 -4.17 -4.18 -2.49
CA ASP A 36 -4.03 -5.63 -2.63
C ASP A 36 -3.25 -5.96 -3.92
N MET A 37 -2.24 -6.82 -3.80
CA MET A 37 -1.32 -7.21 -4.87
C MET A 37 -1.43 -8.71 -5.22
N ASP A 38 -2.55 -9.36 -4.88
CA ASP A 38 -2.79 -10.80 -5.10
C ASP A 38 -1.76 -11.68 -4.39
N GLY A 39 -1.84 -11.70 -3.06
CA GLY A 39 -1.01 -12.54 -2.18
C GLY A 39 -0.09 -11.75 -1.23
N PHE A 40 -0.09 -10.42 -1.31
CA PHE A 40 0.51 -9.50 -0.35
C PHE A 40 -0.14 -8.11 -0.50
N TYR A 41 0.19 -7.19 0.40
CA TYR A 41 -0.29 -5.81 0.36
C TYR A 41 0.84 -4.86 0.04
N ALA A 42 0.52 -3.77 -0.66
CA ALA A 42 1.44 -2.67 -0.90
C ALA A 42 0.92 -1.37 -0.28
N GLU A 43 1.79 -0.69 0.46
CA GLU A 43 1.57 0.63 1.03
C GLU A 43 2.37 1.65 0.22
N VAL A 44 1.68 2.65 -0.34
CA VAL A 44 2.27 3.75 -1.09
C VAL A 44 2.19 5.02 -0.25
N VAL A 45 3.35 5.49 0.21
CA VAL A 45 3.48 6.73 0.98
C VAL A 45 3.73 7.87 -0.01
N TYR A 46 2.78 8.81 -0.07
CA TYR A 46 2.83 9.94 -1.00
C TYR A 46 2.99 11.25 -0.26
N ASN A 47 3.96 12.06 -0.67
CA ASN A 47 4.14 13.41 -0.14
C ASN A 47 3.45 14.43 -1.04
N HIS A 48 2.31 14.94 -0.57
CA HIS A 48 1.52 15.93 -1.28
C HIS A 48 2.23 17.29 -1.44
N ASN A 49 3.15 17.65 -0.53
CA ASN A 49 3.87 18.92 -0.62
C ASN A 49 4.95 18.91 -1.71
N LEU A 50 5.59 17.76 -1.90
CA LEU A 50 6.63 17.55 -2.92
C LEU A 50 6.08 16.93 -4.21
N ASN A 51 4.84 16.47 -4.19
CA ASN A 51 4.16 15.79 -5.29
C ASN A 51 4.92 14.55 -5.78
N GLU A 52 5.40 13.73 -4.84
CA GLU A 52 6.22 12.54 -5.12
C GLU A 52 5.85 11.35 -4.24
N ILE A 53 6.10 10.14 -4.75
CA ILE A 53 6.05 8.91 -3.94
C ILE A 53 7.34 8.86 -3.12
N GLN A 54 7.20 8.84 -1.80
CA GLN A 54 8.34 8.75 -0.89
C GLN A 54 8.77 7.31 -0.65
N GLU A 55 7.81 6.38 -0.60
CA GLU A 55 8.09 4.99 -0.32
C GLU A 55 7.01 4.07 -0.88
N VAL A 56 7.42 2.85 -1.24
CA VAL A 56 6.50 1.74 -1.51
C VAL A 56 6.95 0.54 -0.68
N ARG A 57 6.17 0.23 0.37
CA ARG A 57 6.37 -0.92 1.23
C ARG A 57 5.47 -2.06 0.80
N ALA A 58 5.88 -3.28 1.12
CA ALA A 58 5.08 -4.47 0.84
C ALA A 58 5.19 -5.47 1.99
N PHE A 59 4.07 -6.06 2.35
CA PHE A 59 3.96 -6.96 3.50
C PHE A 59 2.83 -7.97 3.33
N GLN A 60 2.90 -9.05 4.10
CA GLN A 60 1.86 -10.10 4.16
C GLN A 60 1.19 -10.20 5.52
N SER A 61 1.74 -9.53 6.55
CA SER A 61 1.19 -9.61 7.90
C SER A 61 -0.12 -8.85 8.00
N ILE A 62 -1.08 -9.45 8.71
CA ILE A 62 -2.38 -8.83 9.01
C ILE A 62 -2.21 -7.71 10.05
N GLU A 63 -1.20 -7.80 10.91
CA GLU A 63 -0.92 -6.78 11.94
C GLU A 63 -0.59 -5.41 11.32
N GLU A 64 0.06 -5.39 10.15
CA GLU A 64 0.35 -4.14 9.45
C GLU A 64 -0.88 -3.53 8.77
N LEU A 65 -2.01 -4.23 8.74
CA LEU A 65 -3.30 -3.70 8.30
C LEU A 65 -4.05 -2.97 9.41
N ASP A 66 -3.72 -3.20 10.69
CA ASP A 66 -4.44 -2.63 11.83
C ASP A 66 -4.64 -1.09 11.73
N PRO A 67 -3.63 -0.28 11.32
CA PRO A 67 -3.82 1.15 11.17
C PRO A 67 -4.91 1.52 10.15
N TYR A 68 -5.05 0.73 9.09
CA TYR A 68 -6.04 0.93 8.04
C TYR A 68 -7.44 0.46 8.45
N LEU A 69 -7.51 -0.62 9.25
CA LEU A 69 -8.77 -1.16 9.76
C LEU A 69 -9.38 -0.24 10.83
N ASN A 70 -8.55 0.39 11.67
CA ASN A 70 -9.01 1.32 12.70
C ASN A 70 -9.65 2.59 12.13
N GLN A 71 -9.38 2.93 10.87
CA GLN A 71 -10.03 4.04 10.16
C GLN A 71 -11.30 3.63 9.41
N ILE A 72 -11.58 2.32 9.29
CA ILE A 72 -12.88 1.85 8.85
C ILE A 72 -13.86 2.15 9.99
N LYS A 73 -14.56 3.29 9.89
CA LYS A 73 -15.81 3.45 10.63
C LYS A 73 -16.75 2.38 10.08
N LEU A 74 -16.89 1.26 10.81
CA LEU A 74 -17.98 0.31 10.63
C LEU A 74 -19.27 1.06 10.94
N GLY A 75 -19.74 1.83 9.96
CA GLY A 75 -21.00 2.53 10.00
C GLY A 75 -22.11 1.51 9.99
N GLN A 76 -22.68 1.28 11.17
CA GLN A 76 -24.03 0.80 11.47
C GLN A 76 -24.65 -0.15 10.43
N LEU A 77 -24.62 -1.44 10.73
CA LEU A 77 -25.65 -2.39 10.29
C LEU A 77 -27.02 -2.00 10.87
#